data_AF-A0A821YD80-F1
#
_entry.id   AF-A0A821YD80-F1
#
_cell.length_a   1.000
_cell.length_b   1.000
_cell.length_c   1.000
_cell.angle_alpha   90.00
_cell.angle_beta   90.00
_cell.angle_gamma   90.00
#
_symmetry.space_group_name_H-M   'P 1'
#
loop_
_entity.id
_entity.type
_entity.pdbx_description
1 polymer ?
#
loop_
_entity_poly.entity_id
_entity_poly.type
_entity_poly.pdbx_seq_one_letter_code
_entity_poly.pdbx_strand_id
1 'polypeptide(L)' 'LKEALLEIEDDDKKSIKDLVDYCREQDDISEDQIKLVEREYRDHTPIWWYTAETFIYPMLNRGLRQMDVDIILK' A
#
# COMPACT_ATOMS: atom_id res chain seq x y z
N LEU A 1 8.15 11.53 -3.41
CA LEU A 1 7.00 10.72 -3.87
C LEU A 1 7.29 10.02 -5.19
N LYS A 2 7.56 10.75 -6.29
CA LYS A 2 7.91 10.14 -7.59
C LYS A 2 9.15 9.23 -7.51
N GLU A 3 10.19 9.64 -6.79
CA GLU A 3 11.43 8.86 -6.64
C GLU A 3 11.25 7.64 -5.73
N ALA A 4 10.52 7.78 -4.62
CA ALA A 4 10.17 6.66 -3.74
C ALA A 4 9.29 5.59 -4.43
N LEU A 5 8.49 5.99 -5.43
CA LEU A 5 7.71 5.07 -6.26
C LEU A 5 8.56 4.35 -7.32
N LEU A 6 9.68 4.94 -7.75
CA LEU A 6 10.62 4.37 -8.72
C LEU A 6 11.60 3.37 -8.08
N GLU A 7 11.91 3.52 -6.79
CA GLU A 7 12.79 2.58 -6.06
C GLU A 7 12.11 1.25 -5.70
N ILE A 8 10.79 1.14 -5.85
CA ILE A 8 10.02 -0.09 -5.56
C ILE A 8 10.20 -1.16 -6.67
N GLU A 9 10.65 -0.77 -7.86
CA GLU A 9 10.63 -1.62 -9.08
C GLU A 9 11.52 -2.89 -9.01
N ASP A 10 12.44 -3.04 -8.04
CA ASP A 10 13.38 -4.17 -8.00
C ASP A 10 13.16 -5.22 -6.87
N ASP A 11 12.29 -4.98 -5.86
CA ASP A 11 12.03 -5.91 -4.72
C ASP A 11 10.54 -6.33 -4.60
N ASP A 12 9.81 -6.22 -5.70
CA ASP A 12 8.34 -6.15 -5.79
C ASP A 12 7.56 -7.38 -5.32
N LYS A 13 8.14 -8.59 -5.35
CA LYS A 13 7.39 -9.79 -4.92
C LYS A 13 7.31 -9.90 -3.40
N LYS A 14 8.39 -9.55 -2.72
CA LYS A 14 8.48 -9.63 -1.27
C LYS A 14 7.70 -8.48 -0.64
N SER A 15 7.85 -7.27 -1.17
CA SER A 15 7.14 -6.07 -0.73
C SER A 15 5.62 -6.21 -0.79
N ILE A 16 5.07 -6.87 -1.82
CA ILE A 16 3.61 -7.09 -1.92
C ILE A 16 3.09 -8.18 -1.03
N LYS A 17 3.85 -9.25 -0.83
CA LYS A 17 3.46 -10.28 0.12
C LYS A 17 3.44 -9.71 1.55
N ASP A 18 4.47 -8.95 1.92
CA ASP A 18 4.56 -8.31 3.24
C ASP A 18 3.45 -7.26 3.43
N LEU A 19 3.10 -6.52 2.37
CA LEU A 19 1.94 -5.61 2.38
C LEU A 19 0.62 -6.35 2.60
N VAL A 20 0.39 -7.43 1.84
CA VAL A 20 -0.83 -8.24 1.93
C VAL A 20 -0.96 -8.89 3.30
N ASP A 21 0.15 -9.41 3.85
CA ASP A 21 0.18 -10.01 5.19
C ASP A 21 -0.15 -8.97 6.27
N TYR A 22 0.42 -7.76 6.18
CA TYR A 22 0.03 -6.64 7.05
C TYR A 22 -1.45 -6.29 6.95
N CYS A 23 -2.01 -6.29 5.74
CA CYS A 23 -3.43 -5.98 5.51
C CYS A 23 -4.37 -7.03 6.12
N ARG A 24 -3.96 -8.31 6.12
CA ARG A 24 -4.72 -9.40 6.76
C ARG A 24 -4.79 -9.26 8.29
N GLU A 25 -3.85 -8.54 8.89
CA GLU A 25 -3.86 -8.23 10.32
C GLU A 25 -4.76 -7.04 10.67
N GLN A 26 -5.31 -6.32 9.68
CA GLN A 26 -6.19 -5.18 9.91
C GLN A 26 -7.67 -5.61 9.89
N ASP A 27 -8.42 -5.21 10.91
CA ASP A 27 -9.85 -5.56 11.04
C ASP A 27 -10.75 -4.80 10.03
N ASP A 28 -10.26 -3.71 9.43
CA ASP A 28 -11.02 -2.82 8.55
C ASP A 28 -10.85 -3.11 7.05
N ILE A 29 -10.08 -4.12 6.68
CA ILE A 29 -9.82 -4.49 5.28
C ILE A 29 -10.47 -5.85 4.98
N SER A 30 -11.36 -5.88 3.99
CA SER A 30 -12.00 -7.13 3.58
C SER A 30 -11.03 -8.05 2.84
N GLU A 31 -11.10 -9.35 3.12
CA GLU A 31 -10.30 -10.40 2.45
C GLU A 31 -10.43 -10.36 0.91
N ASP A 32 -11.60 -9.99 0.38
CA ASP A 32 -11.81 -9.89 -1.08
C ASP A 32 -11.00 -8.77 -1.72
N GLN A 33 -10.88 -7.62 -1.04
CA GLN A 33 -10.01 -6.55 -1.50
C GLN A 33 -8.53 -6.91 -1.37
N ILE A 34 -8.15 -7.66 -0.34
CA ILE A 34 -6.78 -8.16 -0.18
C ILE A 34 -6.41 -9.09 -1.34
N LYS A 35 -7.30 -10.02 -1.71
CA LYS A 35 -7.11 -10.91 -2.86
C LYS A 35 -7.04 -10.17 -4.20
N LEU A 36 -7.81 -9.09 -4.35
CA LEU A 36 -7.73 -8.22 -5.54
C LEU A 36 -6.32 -7.66 -5.68
N VAL A 37 -5.77 -7.09 -4.61
CA VAL A 37 -4.40 -6.56 -4.59
C VAL A 37 -3.38 -7.66 -4.84
N GLU A 38 -3.47 -8.79 -4.14
CA GLU A 38 -2.53 -9.91 -4.30
C GLU A 38 -2.48 -10.43 -5.76
N ARG A 39 -3.63 -10.45 -6.44
CA ARG A 39 -3.74 -10.92 -7.84
C ARG A 39 -3.28 -9.86 -8.84
N GLU A 40 -3.73 -8.63 -8.68
CA GLU A 40 -3.70 -7.62 -9.75
C GLU A 40 -2.67 -6.52 -9.50
N TYR A 41 -1.95 -6.51 -8.37
CA TYR A 41 -1.05 -5.40 -8.02
C TYR A 41 -0.09 -5.02 -9.15
N ARG A 42 0.46 -6.03 -9.84
CA ARG A 42 1.42 -5.86 -10.94
C ARG A 42 0.80 -5.50 -12.29
N ASP A 43 -0.51 -5.68 -12.43
CA ASP A 43 -1.22 -5.38 -13.68
C ASP A 43 -1.54 -3.88 -13.79
N HIS A 44 -1.28 -3.13 -12.72
CA HIS A 44 -1.62 -1.73 -12.58
C HIS A 44 -0.43 -0.91 -12.09
N THR A 45 -0.37 0.35 -12.51
CA THR A 45 0.67 1.27 -12.02
C THR A 45 0.36 1.70 -10.59
N PRO A 46 1.35 2.11 -9.80
CA PRO A 46 1.11 2.65 -8.45
C PRO A 46 0.11 3.82 -8.43
N ILE A 47 0.11 4.66 -9.48
CA ILE A 47 -0.85 5.76 -9.64
C ILE A 47 -2.28 5.24 -9.74
N TRP A 48 -2.49 4.12 -10.45
CA TRP A 48 -3.81 3.51 -10.58
C TRP A 48 -4.33 3.04 -9.21
N TRP A 49 -3.49 2.40 -8.39
CA TRP A 49 -3.88 1.99 -7.04
C TRP A 49 -4.21 3.15 -6.11
N TYR A 50 -3.62 4.33 -6.36
CA TYR A 50 -3.91 5.54 -5.61
C TYR A 50 -5.23 6.21 -6.02
N THR A 51 -5.71 5.98 -7.24
CA THR A 51 -6.96 6.56 -7.75
C THR A 51 -8.13 5.59 -7.79
N ALA A 52 -7.86 4.28 -7.75
CA ALA A 52 -8.88 3.25 -7.65
C ALA A 52 -9.58 3.28 -6.29
N GLU A 53 -10.88 2.97 -6.27
CA GLU A 53 -11.68 2.86 -5.04
C GLU A 53 -11.34 1.56 -4.28
N THR A 54 -10.15 1.54 -3.68
CA THR A 54 -9.59 0.42 -2.93
C THR A 54 -9.08 0.91 -1.57
N PHE A 55 -8.81 -0.01 -0.65
CA PHE A 55 -8.23 0.33 0.65
C PHE A 55 -6.80 0.90 0.56
N ILE A 56 -6.11 0.80 -0.59
CA ILE A 56 -4.72 1.23 -0.75
C ILE A 56 -4.58 2.74 -0.52
N TYR A 57 -5.44 3.56 -1.12
CA TYR A 57 -5.43 5.02 -0.93
C TYR A 57 -5.61 5.46 0.55
N PRO A 58 -6.67 5.06 1.27
CA PRO A 58 -6.85 5.46 2.66
C PRO A 58 -5.75 4.90 3.59
N MET A 59 -5.25 3.69 3.34
CA MET A 59 -4.16 3.07 4.08
C MET A 59 -2.84 3.83 3.91
N LEU A 60 -2.43 4.15 2.67
CA LEU A 60 -1.22 4.93 2.39
C LEU A 60 -1.30 6.31 3.03
N ASN A 61 -2.44 6.99 2.93
CA ASN A 61 -2.63 8.29 3.57
C ASN A 61 -2.61 8.21 5.10
N ARG A 62 -3.06 7.09 5.69
CA ARG A 62 -2.95 6.86 7.14
C ARG A 62 -1.49 6.68 7.56
N GLY A 63 -0.73 5.86 6.83
CA GLY A 63 0.71 5.66 7.08
C GLY A 63 1.50 6.95 6.96
N LEU A 64 1.27 7.75 5.91
CA LEU A 64 1.91 9.06 5.74
C LEU A 64 1.61 10.00 6.92
N ARG A 65 0.34 10.10 7.34
CA ARG A 65 -0.03 10.91 8.51
C ARG A 65 0.65 10.45 9.80
N GLN A 66 0.81 9.14 10.00
CA GLN A 66 1.52 8.61 11.17
C GLN A 66 3.01 8.98 11.14
N MET A 67 3.66 8.82 9.98
CA MET A 67 5.06 9.20 9.81
C MET A 67 5.29 10.70 10.04
N ASP A 68 4.40 11.56 9.51
CA ASP A 68 4.47 13.01 9.71
C ASP A 68 4.34 13.39 11.19
N VAL A 69 3.46 12.71 11.93
CA VAL A 69 3.32 12.89 13.39
C VAL A 69 4.59 12.45 14.12
N ASP A 70 5.17 11.30 13.77
CA ASP A 70 6.40 10.81 14.39
C ASP A 70 7.61 11.72 14.12
N ILE A 71 7.62 12.43 12.98
CA ILE A 71 8.64 13.45 12.66
C ILE A 71 8.46 14.70 13.53
N ILE A 72 7.22 15.15 13.74
CA ILE A 72 6.91 16.33 14.57
C ILE A 72 7.22 16.09 16.05
N LEU A 73 7.09 14.84 16.52
CA LEU A 73 7.34 14.46 17.91
C LEU A 73 8.83 14.18 18.22
N LYS A 74 9.71 14.22 17.22
CA LYS A 74 11.18 14.12 17.38
C LYS A 74 11.83 15.49 17.50
#